data_AF-A0A1F2UGB5-F1
#
_entry.id   AF-A0A1F2UGB5-F1
#
_cell.length_a   1.000
_cell.length_b   1.000
_cell.length_c   1.000
_cell.angle_alpha   90.00
_cell.angle_beta   90.00
_cell.angle_gamma   90.00
#
_symmetry.space_group_name_H-M   'P 1'
#
loop_
_entity.id
_entity.type
_entity.pdbx_description
1 polymer ?
#
loop_
_entity_poly.entity_id
_entity_poly.type
_entity_poly.pdbx_seq_one_letter_code
_entity_poly.pdbx_strand_id
1 'polypeptide(L)'
;MPDTRKAITHKFSIGGHEGYFTVGMYADGQPGEIFIVMAKEGSTVSGLMDSFATAISLALQYEVPLKVLVDKFSHTRFEPSGWTGNKEIPYAKSVMDYIFHWLGRQFIPGYKVTEGEAKAETPRSEPLAAGSPPPLLPPPSQ
;
A
#
# COMPACT_ATOMS: atom_id res chain seq x y z
N MET A 1 -20.26 4.62 8.24
CA MET A 1 -20.14 5.50 7.05
C MET A 1 -21.54 5.83 6.55
N PRO A 2 -21.79 6.98 5.89
CA PRO A 2 -23.12 7.36 5.40
C PRO A 2 -23.59 6.46 4.24
N ASP A 3 -24.91 6.37 4.05
CA ASP A 3 -25.55 5.52 3.04
C ASP A 3 -25.17 5.90 1.60
N THR A 4 -24.91 7.19 1.36
CA THR A 4 -24.40 7.70 0.07
C THR A 4 -23.08 8.41 0.30
N ARG A 5 -22.10 8.12 -0.55
CA ARG A 5 -20.76 8.74 -0.52
C ARG A 5 -20.26 9.05 -1.92
N LYS A 6 -19.39 10.05 -2.03
CA LYS A 6 -18.70 10.36 -3.28
C LYS A 6 -17.54 9.39 -3.45
N ALA A 7 -17.27 8.98 -4.68
CA ALA A 7 -16.11 8.18 -5.01
C ALA A 7 -15.44 8.67 -6.29
N ILE A 8 -14.12 8.48 -6.40
CA ILE A 8 -13.35 8.73 -7.62
C ILE A 8 -12.77 7.41 -8.09
N THR A 9 -13.04 7.05 -9.35
CA THR A 9 -12.41 5.89 -9.99
C THR A 9 -11.32 6.36 -10.95
N HIS A 10 -10.12 5.79 -10.80
CA HIS A 10 -8.96 6.10 -11.63
C HIS A 10 -8.50 4.84 -12.36
N LYS A 11 -8.42 4.92 -13.69
CA LYS A 11 -7.79 3.88 -14.52
C LYS A 11 -6.28 4.10 -14.57
N PHE A 12 -5.49 3.06 -14.37
CA PHE A 12 -4.05 3.10 -14.54
C PHE A 12 -3.55 2.01 -15.48
N SER A 13 -2.34 2.23 -16.01
CA SER A 13 -1.56 1.23 -16.72
C SER A 13 -0.11 1.36 -16.26
N ILE A 14 0.49 0.24 -15.83
CA ILE A 14 1.86 0.15 -15.32
C ILE A 14 2.53 -1.02 -16.01
N GLY A 15 3.59 -0.76 -16.79
CA GLY A 15 4.31 -1.82 -17.48
C GLY A 15 3.44 -2.65 -18.44
N GLY A 16 2.35 -2.08 -18.96
CA GLY A 16 1.38 -2.78 -19.80
C GLY A 16 0.27 -3.53 -19.05
N HIS A 17 0.34 -3.60 -17.71
CA HIS A 17 -0.74 -4.13 -16.87
C HIS A 17 -1.74 -3.01 -16.58
N GLU A 18 -3.02 -3.26 -16.84
CA GLU A 18 -4.09 -2.29 -16.61
C GLU A 18 -4.84 -2.60 -15.33
N GLY A 19 -5.35 -1.56 -14.67
CA GLY A 19 -6.19 -1.70 -13.51
C GLY A 19 -7.01 -0.45 -13.24
N TYR A 20 -7.91 -0.58 -12.28
CA TYR A 20 -8.74 0.49 -11.76
C TYR A 20 -8.60 0.50 -10.25
N PHE A 21 -8.58 1.68 -9.66
CA PHE A 21 -8.89 1.77 -8.24
C PHE A 21 -9.94 2.85 -8.00
N THR A 22 -10.75 2.64 -6.97
CA THR A 22 -11.83 3.53 -6.59
C THR A 22 -11.61 3.99 -5.17
N VAL A 23 -11.63 5.29 -4.95
CA VAL A 23 -11.47 5.90 -3.62
C VAL A 23 -12.83 6.43 -3.17
N GLY A 24 -13.40 5.82 -2.14
CA GLY A 24 -14.60 6.33 -1.47
C GLY A 24 -14.23 7.40 -0.46
N MET A 25 -14.95 8.52 -0.45
CA MET A 25 -14.65 9.68 0.40
C MET A 25 -15.74 9.89 1.47
N TYR A 26 -15.32 10.46 2.59
CA TYR A 26 -16.21 11.03 3.59
C TYR A 26 -16.84 12.35 3.08
N ALA A 27 -17.79 12.87 3.85
CA ALA A 27 -18.49 14.12 3.52
C ALA A 27 -17.57 15.35 3.48
N ASP A 28 -16.46 15.31 4.22
CA ASP A 28 -15.41 16.34 4.25
C ASP A 28 -14.42 16.23 3.07
N GLY A 29 -14.57 15.22 2.21
CA GLY A 29 -13.71 14.97 1.06
C GLY A 29 -12.46 14.16 1.37
N GLN A 30 -12.25 13.72 2.62
CA GLN A 30 -11.13 12.83 2.95
C GLN A 30 -11.39 11.41 2.44
N PRO A 31 -10.34 10.69 1.99
CA PRO A 31 -10.48 9.29 1.58
C PRO A 31 -10.78 8.41 2.79
N GLY A 32 -11.81 7.57 2.67
CA GLY A 32 -12.23 6.64 3.72
C GLY A 32 -12.10 5.16 3.33
N GLU A 33 -12.02 4.85 2.05
CA GLU A 33 -11.85 3.48 1.59
C GLU A 33 -11.25 3.46 0.19
N ILE A 34 -10.62 2.34 -0.16
CA ILE A 34 -10.11 2.09 -1.49
C ILE A 34 -10.54 0.69 -1.96
N PHE A 35 -10.80 0.57 -3.26
CA PHE A 35 -11.01 -0.70 -3.96
C PHE A 35 -10.03 -0.78 -5.11
N ILE A 36 -9.46 -1.95 -5.38
CA ILE A 36 -8.47 -2.14 -6.44
C ILE A 36 -8.90 -3.33 -7.29
N VAL A 37 -8.96 -3.15 -8.60
CA VAL A 37 -9.27 -4.20 -9.57
C VAL A 37 -8.19 -4.21 -10.64
N MET A 38 -7.50 -5.33 -10.78
CA MET A 38 -6.52 -5.54 -11.85
C MET A 38 -7.19 -6.21 -13.06
N ALA A 39 -6.91 -5.73 -14.27
CA ALA A 39 -7.37 -6.37 -15.49
C ALA A 39 -6.45 -7.54 -15.87
N LYS A 40 -7.04 -8.70 -16.17
CA LYS A 40 -6.33 -9.90 -16.68
C LYS A 40 -5.28 -10.50 -15.74
N GLU A 41 -5.44 -10.33 -14.43
CA GLU A 41 -4.60 -10.99 -13.42
C GLU A 41 -5.24 -12.28 -12.89
N GLY A 42 -4.41 -13.22 -12.43
CA GLY A 42 -4.87 -14.47 -11.83
C GLY A 42 -5.53 -14.26 -10.46
N SER A 43 -6.34 -15.24 -10.02
CA SER A 43 -7.12 -15.16 -8.77
C SER A 43 -6.27 -14.89 -7.52
N THR A 44 -5.01 -15.32 -7.50
CA THR A 44 -4.07 -15.04 -6.41
C THR A 44 -3.76 -13.54 -6.30
N VAL A 45 -3.46 -12.88 -7.42
CA VAL A 45 -3.15 -11.44 -7.43
C VAL A 45 -4.40 -10.63 -7.09
N SER A 46 -5.54 -10.98 -7.68
CA SER A 46 -6.82 -10.34 -7.35
C SER A 46 -7.13 -10.45 -5.85
N GLY A 47 -7.01 -11.64 -5.26
CA GLY A 47 -7.28 -11.85 -3.83
C GLY A 47 -6.31 -11.08 -2.91
N LEU A 48 -5.03 -10.96 -3.29
CA LEU A 48 -4.07 -10.14 -2.56
C LEU A 48 -4.41 -8.65 -2.66
N MET A 49 -4.82 -8.16 -3.83
CA MET A 49 -5.22 -6.76 -4.04
C MET A 49 -6.50 -6.43 -3.28
N ASP A 50 -7.49 -7.33 -3.28
CA ASP A 50 -8.73 -7.18 -2.53
C ASP A 50 -8.47 -7.14 -1.01
N SER A 51 -7.61 -8.05 -0.53
CA SER A 51 -7.23 -8.10 0.89
C SER A 51 -6.46 -6.84 1.30
N PHE A 52 -5.55 -6.37 0.45
CA PHE A 52 -4.80 -5.14 0.69
C PHE A 52 -5.73 -3.90 0.68
N ALA A 53 -6.60 -3.78 -0.32
CA ALA A 53 -7.56 -2.70 -0.41
C ALA A 53 -8.48 -2.66 0.81
N THR A 54 -8.91 -3.82 1.30
CA THR A 54 -9.67 -3.97 2.54
C THR A 54 -8.86 -3.49 3.75
N ALA A 55 -7.60 -3.91 3.88
CA ALA A 55 -6.74 -3.49 4.98
C ALA A 55 -6.50 -1.97 5.01
N ILE A 56 -6.26 -1.36 3.84
CA ILE A 56 -6.10 0.11 3.73
C ILE A 56 -7.41 0.83 4.03
N SER A 57 -8.55 0.30 3.57
CA SER A 57 -9.86 0.85 3.90
C SER A 57 -10.11 0.84 5.40
N LEU A 58 -9.77 -0.25 6.08
CA LEU A 58 -9.81 -0.30 7.54
C LEU A 58 -8.87 0.74 8.16
N ALA A 59 -7.61 0.83 7.70
CA ALA A 59 -6.68 1.82 8.23
C ALA A 59 -7.23 3.26 8.13
N LEU A 60 -7.79 3.63 6.98
CA LEU A 60 -8.41 4.95 6.78
C LEU A 60 -9.64 5.15 7.68
N GLN A 61 -10.46 4.12 7.86
CA GLN A 61 -11.65 4.18 8.73
C GLN A 61 -11.33 4.29 10.22
N TYR A 62 -10.18 3.77 10.64
CA TYR A 62 -9.62 3.96 11.98
C TYR A 62 -8.73 5.21 12.08
N GLU A 63 -8.93 6.17 11.17
CA GLU A 63 -8.30 7.49 11.19
C GLU A 63 -6.77 7.48 11.08
N VAL A 64 -6.18 6.44 10.47
CA VAL A 64 -4.76 6.47 10.12
C VAL A 64 -4.54 7.57 9.09
N PRO A 65 -3.66 8.55 9.36
CA PRO A 65 -3.48 9.67 8.44
C PRO A 65 -2.99 9.19 7.07
N LEU A 66 -3.64 9.65 6.00
CA LEU A 66 -3.29 9.27 4.62
C LEU A 66 -1.79 9.48 4.35
N LYS A 67 -1.20 10.56 4.85
CA LYS A 67 0.22 10.85 4.69
C LYS A 67 1.12 9.71 5.20
N VAL A 68 0.77 9.07 6.31
CA VAL A 68 1.54 7.95 6.87
C VAL A 68 1.51 6.75 5.91
N LEU A 69 0.34 6.46 5.34
CA LEU A 69 0.19 5.38 4.36
C LEU A 69 0.96 5.70 3.07
N VAL A 70 0.85 6.94 2.58
CA VAL A 70 1.59 7.40 1.40
C VAL A 70 3.09 7.28 1.62
N ASP A 71 3.62 7.82 2.72
CA ASP A 71 5.06 7.74 3.04
C ASP A 71 5.53 6.28 3.17
N LYS A 72 4.66 5.37 3.67
CA LYS A 72 5.02 3.96 3.89
C LYS A 72 5.02 3.12 2.62
N PHE A 73 4.03 3.33 1.74
CA PHE A 73 3.81 2.48 0.58
C PHE A 73 4.38 3.06 -0.71
N SER A 74 4.55 4.39 -0.79
CA SER A 74 5.37 4.99 -1.85
C SER A 74 6.77 4.38 -1.82
N HIS A 75 7.30 4.12 -3.00
CA HIS A 75 8.57 3.46 -3.28
C HIS A 75 8.66 1.96 -3.00
N THR A 76 7.54 1.31 -2.65
CA THR A 76 7.50 -0.15 -2.59
C THR A 76 7.80 -0.75 -3.97
N ARG A 77 8.68 -1.75 -4.03
CA ARG A 77 9.18 -2.35 -5.28
C ARG A 77 8.69 -3.78 -5.43
N PHE A 78 7.93 -4.06 -6.48
CA PHE A 78 7.56 -5.40 -6.94
C PHE A 78 6.82 -5.32 -8.29
N GLU A 79 6.72 -6.44 -9.00
CA GLU A 79 6.02 -6.51 -10.28
C GLU A 79 4.49 -6.61 -10.12
N PRO A 80 3.68 -5.92 -10.95
CA PRO A 80 4.10 -5.21 -12.15
C PRO A 80 4.70 -3.82 -11.87
N SER A 81 5.80 -3.52 -12.55
CA SER A 81 6.50 -2.22 -12.52
C SER A 81 6.74 -1.68 -13.94
N GLY A 82 7.01 -0.39 -14.06
CA GLY A 82 7.41 0.20 -15.33
C GLY A 82 6.82 1.58 -15.61
N TRP A 83 6.95 1.98 -16.88
CA TRP A 83 6.38 3.22 -17.39
C TRP A 83 4.85 3.20 -17.28
N THR A 84 4.31 4.38 -17.00
CA THR A 84 2.88 4.62 -16.92
C THR A 84 2.45 5.58 -18.03
N GLY A 85 1.13 5.65 -18.26
CA GLY A 85 0.54 6.68 -19.15
C GLY A 85 0.33 8.04 -18.47
N ASN A 86 0.67 8.17 -17.18
CA ASN A 86 0.42 9.38 -16.40
C ASN A 86 1.66 10.27 -16.37
N LYS A 87 1.56 11.47 -16.95
CA LYS A 87 2.66 12.47 -16.98
C LYS A 87 3.12 12.91 -15.59
N GLU A 88 2.26 12.79 -14.58
CA GLU A 88 2.55 13.19 -13.20
C GLU A 88 3.27 12.10 -12.41
N ILE A 89 3.14 10.84 -12.84
CA ILE A 89 3.83 9.68 -12.27
C ILE A 89 4.37 8.83 -13.43
N PRO A 90 5.39 9.29 -14.17
CA PRO A 90 5.80 8.66 -15.43
C PRO A 90 6.25 7.22 -15.29
N TYR A 91 6.83 6.87 -14.14
CA TYR A 91 7.33 5.54 -13.85
C TYR A 91 6.88 5.10 -12.46
N ALA A 92 6.43 3.86 -12.35
CA ALA A 92 6.00 3.25 -11.10
C ALA A 92 6.84 2.01 -10.79
N LYS A 93 7.26 1.89 -9.53
CA LYS A 93 8.07 0.77 -9.01
C LYS A 93 7.21 -0.44 -8.61
N SER A 94 5.91 -0.24 -8.49
CA SER A 94 4.87 -1.25 -8.29
C SER A 94 3.48 -0.61 -8.46
N VAL A 95 2.43 -1.44 -8.45
CA VAL A 95 1.04 -0.96 -8.34
C VAL A 95 0.83 -0.09 -7.10
N MET A 96 1.40 -0.47 -5.96
CA MET A 96 1.23 0.27 -4.70
C MET A 96 1.94 1.62 -4.77
N ASP A 97 3.18 1.63 -5.26
CA ASP A 97 3.94 2.87 -5.47
C ASP A 97 3.12 3.88 -6.29
N TYR A 98 2.51 3.44 -7.39
CA TYR A 98 1.64 4.28 -8.22
C TYR A 98 0.40 4.78 -7.47
N ILE A 99 -0.36 3.88 -6.84
CA ILE A 99 -1.61 4.23 -6.15
C ILE A 99 -1.34 5.27 -5.05
N PHE A 100 -0.31 5.07 -4.24
CA PHE A 100 -0.01 5.99 -3.14
C PHE A 100 0.61 7.30 -3.60
N HIS A 101 1.38 7.32 -4.69
CA HIS A 101 1.79 8.57 -5.35
C HIS A 101 0.57 9.34 -5.87
N TRP A 102 -0.40 8.66 -6.47
CA TRP A 102 -1.63 9.28 -6.95
C TRP A 102 -2.49 9.81 -5.81
N LEU A 103 -2.69 9.02 -4.74
CA LEU A 103 -3.43 9.43 -3.55
C LEU A 103 -2.78 10.65 -2.88
N GLY A 104 -1.46 10.64 -2.71
CA GLY A 104 -0.72 11.76 -2.17
C GLY A 104 -0.95 13.03 -2.99
N ARG A 105 -0.88 12.93 -4.31
CA ARG A 105 -1.11 14.07 -5.21
C ARG A 105 -2.55 14.59 -5.16
N GLN A 106 -3.51 13.69 -5.03
CA GLN A 106 -4.94 14.03 -5.07
C GLN A 106 -5.43 14.66 -3.76
N PHE A 107 -4.93 14.21 -2.61
CA PHE A 107 -5.49 14.52 -1.30
C PHE A 107 -4.53 15.24 -0.33
N ILE A 108 -3.23 15.32 -0.63
CA ILE A 108 -2.25 15.97 0.24
C ILE A 108 -1.74 17.25 -0.43
N PRO A 109 -2.09 18.45 0.07
CA PRO A 109 -1.61 19.70 -0.46
C PRO A 109 -0.08 19.77 -0.50
N GLY A 110 0.48 20.14 -1.65
CA GLY A 110 1.93 20.28 -1.82
C GLY A 110 2.69 18.97 -2.00
N TYR A 111 2.00 17.83 -2.10
CA TYR A 111 2.65 16.55 -2.39
C TYR A 111 3.36 16.59 -3.74
N LYS A 112 4.63 16.19 -3.74
CA LYS A 112 5.43 15.99 -4.94
C LYS A 112 5.90 14.56 -4.97
N VAL A 113 5.70 13.92 -6.12
CA VAL A 113 6.32 12.64 -6.44
C VAL A 113 7.81 12.93 -6.48
N THR A 114 8.51 12.54 -5.42
CA THR A 114 9.96 12.58 -5.37
C THR A 114 10.44 11.30 -6.02
N GLU A 115 11.37 11.40 -6.96
CA GLU A 115 12.16 10.24 -7.36
C GLU A 115 13.03 9.88 -6.15
N GLY A 116 12.47 9.08 -5.24
CA GLY A 116 13.17 8.73 -4.01
C GLY A 116 14.49 8.04 -4.34
N GLU A 117 15.60 8.75 -4.11
CA GLU A 117 16.81 8.15 -3.56
C GLU A 117 16.36 7.32 -2.36
N ALA A 118 16.43 6.01 -2.50
CA ALA A 118 16.14 5.11 -1.40
C ALA A 118 17.15 5.41 -0.29
N LYS A 119 16.73 6.12 0.77
CA LYS A 119 17.32 5.83 2.08
C LYS A 119 16.92 4.40 2.36
N ALA A 120 17.84 3.48 2.09
CA ALA A 120 17.79 2.11 2.54
C ALA A 120 17.78 2.14 4.07
N GLU A 121 16.61 2.34 4.67
CA GLU A 121 16.33 1.75 5.96
C GLU A 121 16.25 0.26 5.72
N THR A 122 17.43 -0.34 5.62
CA THR A 122 17.63 -1.76 5.85
C THR A 122 16.95 -2.02 7.18
N PRO A 123 15.88 -2.84 7.25
CA PRO A 123 15.43 -3.32 8.53
C PRO A 123 16.68 -3.98 9.10
N ARG A 124 17.19 -3.44 10.21
CA ARG A 124 18.24 -4.10 10.96
C ARG A 124 17.63 -5.42 11.38
N SER A 125 17.86 -6.46 10.59
CA SER A 125 17.75 -7.83 11.02
C SER A 125 18.83 -7.98 12.08
N GLU A 126 18.51 -7.57 13.30
CA GLU A 126 19.13 -8.22 14.44
C GLU A 126 18.91 -9.72 14.20
N PRO A 127 19.98 -10.52 14.10
CA PRO A 127 19.79 -11.95 14.18
C PRO A 127 19.02 -12.18 15.47
N LEU A 128 17.89 -12.91 15.41
CA LEU A 128 17.36 -13.54 16.61
C LEU A 128 18.56 -14.29 17.19
N ALA A 129 19.16 -13.75 18.25
CA ALA A 129 20.13 -14.49 19.03
C ALA A 129 19.39 -15.77 19.39
N ALA A 130 19.95 -16.90 18.96
CA ALA A 130 19.48 -18.21 19.39
C ALA A 130 19.52 -18.17 20.92
N GLY A 131 18.36 -17.96 21.54
CA GLY A 131 18.21 -18.04 22.97
C GLY A 131 18.74 -19.41 23.36
N SER A 132 19.74 -19.44 24.22
CA SER A 132 20.23 -20.69 24.78
C SER A 132 19.03 -21.48 25.30
N PRO A 133 18.94 -22.79 25.03
CA PRO A 133 17.82 -23.58 25.54
C PRO A 133 17.78 -23.43 27.07
N PRO A 134 16.59 -23.29 27.67
CA PRO A 134 16.48 -23.21 29.13
C PRO A 134 17.11 -24.47 29.75
N PRO A 135 17.77 -24.36 30.92
CA PRO A 135 18.38 -25.50 31.56
C PRO A 135 17.33 -26.56 31.86
N LEU A 136 17.61 -27.81 31.47
CA LEU A 136 16.79 -28.97 31.85
C LEU A 136 16.71 -29.03 33.37
N LEU A 137 15.50 -28.98 33.93
CA LEU A 137 15.28 -29.28 35.34
C LEU A 137 15.76 -30.71 35.63
N PRO A 138 16.49 -30.96 36.74
CA PRO A 138 16.85 -32.31 37.11
C PRO A 138 15.57 -33.12 37.41
N PRO A 139 15.56 -34.43 37.13
CA PRO A 139 14.41 -35.27 37.43
C PRO A 139 14.15 -35.28 38.94
N PRO A 140 12.89 -35.39 39.37
CA PRO A 140 12.56 -35.44 40.79
C PRO A 140 13.23 -36.67 41.43
N SER A 141 13.89 -36.44 42.56
CA SER A 141 14.47 -37.51 43.37
C SER A 141 13.34 -38.38 43.93
N GLN A 142 13.45 -39.70 43.79
CA GLN A 142 12.75 -40.65 44.65
C GLN A 142 13.45 -40.71 46.02
#